data_AF-A0AA41RS17-F1
#
_entry.id   AF-A0AA41RS17-F1
#
_cell.length_a   1.000
_cell.length_b   1.000
_cell.length_c   1.000
_cell.angle_alpha   90.00
_cell.angle_beta   90.00
_cell.angle_gamma   90.00
#
_symmetry.space_group_name_H-M   'P 1'
#
loop_
_entity.id
_entity.type
_entity.pdbx_description
1 polymer ?
#
loop_
_entity_poly.entity_id
_entity_poly.type
_entity_poly.pdbx_seq_one_letter_code
_entity_poly.pdbx_strand_id
1 'polypeptide(L)'
;MATAKTFPCAFLFLFYSSLPLLLSSAAFSCDPGETLTATSSSVSDYKIYCHGCQDQCITQCQSQGREVSQLECNFWGTDPAECKCCCRLASSTPSPPPIHFNRCAMDEINKYFYRRNSSIDCSICVNECKTRCDGVGATVTSQICSQDYRQDTKALIDGVLSCPCCCKIHPPPPPPSPSPPPPSPSPPPSLPPSPPPPSPSPPPPPPTPTPTPPSPASPSPICPPSPCPCSGSCGVDINIQVSSGQAPSTDEL
;
A
#
# COMPACT_ATOMS: atom_id res chain seq x y z
N MET A 1 -70.74 41.61 -6.14
CA MET A 1 -69.90 42.04 -5.00
C MET A 1 -69.51 40.81 -4.21
N ALA A 2 -68.29 40.33 -4.37
CA ALA A 2 -67.68 39.35 -3.46
C ALA A 2 -66.17 39.58 -3.50
N THR A 3 -65.65 40.11 -2.40
CA THR A 3 -64.26 40.56 -2.25
C THR A 3 -63.42 39.38 -1.76
N ALA A 4 -62.57 38.83 -2.62
CA ALA A 4 -61.63 37.78 -2.23
C ALA A 4 -60.35 38.42 -1.65
N LYS A 5 -60.05 38.07 -0.40
CA LYS A 5 -58.90 38.56 0.38
C LYS A 5 -57.62 37.84 -0.02
N THR A 6 -56.60 38.63 -0.35
CA THR A 6 -55.21 38.23 -0.56
C THR A 6 -54.58 37.77 0.75
N PHE A 7 -54.07 36.54 0.81
CA PHE A 7 -53.17 36.07 1.88
C PHE A 7 -51.72 36.17 1.40
N PRO A 8 -50.79 36.73 2.20
CA PRO A 8 -49.39 36.78 1.84
C PRO A 8 -48.75 35.40 2.04
N CYS A 9 -48.26 34.79 0.95
CA CYS A 9 -47.35 33.66 1.00
C CYS A 9 -46.06 34.10 1.69
N ALA A 10 -45.91 33.75 2.97
CA ALA A 10 -44.63 33.78 3.65
C ALA A 10 -43.70 32.75 2.98
N PHE A 11 -42.75 33.25 2.20
CA PHE A 11 -41.64 32.48 1.63
C PHE A 11 -40.74 32.01 2.78
N LEU A 12 -41.06 30.85 3.34
CA LEU A 12 -40.14 30.04 4.16
C LEU A 12 -39.10 29.44 3.21
N PHE A 13 -38.00 30.17 2.98
CA PHE A 13 -36.77 29.61 2.45
C PHE A 13 -36.22 28.61 3.46
N LEU A 14 -36.68 27.36 3.34
CA LEU A 14 -35.98 26.20 3.89
C LEU A 14 -34.65 26.12 3.16
N PHE A 15 -33.59 26.63 3.80
CA PHE A 15 -32.22 26.28 3.46
C PHE A 15 -32.07 24.78 3.71
N TYR A 16 -32.46 23.98 2.70
CA TYR A 16 -32.01 22.61 2.54
C TYR A 16 -30.50 22.69 2.32
N SER A 17 -29.74 22.73 3.41
CA SER A 17 -28.34 22.39 3.40
C SER A 17 -28.26 20.98 2.86
N SER A 18 -27.92 20.86 1.58
CA SER A 18 -27.43 19.65 0.94
C SER A 18 -26.16 19.24 1.66
N LEU A 19 -26.30 18.66 2.85
CA LEU A 19 -25.29 17.83 3.46
C LEU A 19 -25.16 16.64 2.49
N PRO A 20 -24.04 16.48 1.77
CA PRO A 20 -23.82 15.23 1.07
C PRO A 20 -23.85 14.15 2.15
N LEU A 21 -24.84 13.26 2.06
CA LEU A 21 -24.82 12.00 2.78
C LEU A 21 -23.53 11.32 2.33
N LEU A 22 -22.50 11.44 3.18
CA LEU A 22 -21.26 10.69 3.06
C LEU A 22 -21.64 9.22 3.27
N LEU A 23 -22.09 8.57 2.19
CA LEU A 23 -22.13 7.11 2.15
C LEU A 23 -20.70 6.67 2.48
N SER A 24 -20.54 5.95 3.60
CA SER A 24 -19.29 5.33 3.99
C SER A 24 -18.91 4.26 2.98
N SER A 25 -18.44 4.65 1.81
CA SER A 25 -17.41 3.89 1.11
C SER A 25 -16.22 3.84 2.04
N ALA A 26 -15.69 2.66 2.35
CA ALA A 26 -14.42 2.53 3.05
C ALA A 26 -13.43 3.47 2.35
N ALA A 27 -12.90 4.46 3.07
CA ALA A 27 -12.04 5.45 2.47
C ALA A 27 -10.75 4.74 2.04
N PHE A 28 -10.57 4.55 0.72
CA PHE A 28 -9.32 4.11 0.14
C PHE A 28 -8.18 4.94 0.76
N SER A 29 -7.32 4.29 1.54
CA SER A 29 -6.25 4.95 2.27
C SER A 29 -4.96 4.19 2.01
N CYS A 30 -3.96 4.91 1.53
CA CYS A 30 -2.63 4.37 1.33
C CYS A 30 -1.90 4.20 2.66
N ASP A 31 -0.91 3.30 2.67
CA ASP A 31 -0.06 3.11 3.84
C ASP A 31 0.88 4.31 4.06
N PRO A 32 1.41 4.51 5.28
CA PRO A 32 2.36 5.59 5.55
C PRO A 32 3.59 5.54 4.62
N GLY A 33 3.86 6.65 3.93
CA GLY A 33 4.98 6.78 2.97
C GLY A 33 4.62 6.49 1.51
N GLU A 34 3.38 6.08 1.25
CA GLU A 34 2.83 5.93 -0.09
C GLU A 34 2.16 7.22 -0.57
N THR A 35 2.14 7.41 -1.89
CA THR A 35 1.49 8.56 -2.53
C THR A 35 0.17 8.11 -3.14
N LEU A 36 -0.95 8.71 -2.72
CA LEU A 36 -2.24 8.50 -3.37
C LEU A 36 -2.27 9.24 -4.72
N THR A 37 -2.58 8.51 -5.78
CA THR A 37 -2.82 9.06 -7.12
C THR A 37 -4.23 8.67 -7.54
N ALA A 38 -5.03 9.65 -7.94
CA ALA A 38 -6.37 9.43 -8.48
C ALA A 38 -6.39 9.87 -9.94
N THR A 39 -6.89 9.00 -10.81
CA THR A 39 -7.04 9.27 -12.23
C THR A 39 -8.47 8.97 -12.63
N SER A 40 -9.18 9.97 -13.12
CA SER A 40 -10.47 9.78 -13.76
C SER A 40 -10.22 9.48 -15.23
N SER A 41 -10.55 8.28 -15.68
CA SER A 41 -10.40 7.91 -17.08
C SER A 41 -11.75 7.93 -17.77
N SER A 42 -11.98 8.92 -18.62
CA SER A 42 -13.09 8.89 -19.59
C SER A 42 -12.68 7.99 -20.75
N VAL A 43 -12.60 6.68 -20.53
CA VAL A 43 -12.38 5.74 -21.62
C VAL A 43 -13.66 5.77 -22.47
N SER A 44 -13.53 6.23 -23.72
CA SER A 44 -14.63 6.36 -24.69
C SER A 44 -15.19 5.00 -25.14
N ASP A 45 -14.48 3.90 -24.86
CA ASP A 45 -14.95 2.55 -25.09
C ASP A 45 -15.50 1.93 -23.80
N TYR A 46 -16.81 1.72 -23.80
CA TYR A 46 -17.66 1.10 -22.77
C TYR A 46 -17.26 -0.30 -22.32
N LYS A 47 -16.19 -0.88 -22.88
CA LYS A 47 -15.81 -2.28 -22.64
C LYS A 47 -14.85 -2.48 -21.47
N ILE A 48 -14.16 -1.44 -20.99
CA ILE A 48 -12.92 -1.65 -20.22
C ILE A 48 -12.71 -0.54 -19.16
N TYR A 49 -13.66 -0.39 -18.24
CA TYR A 49 -13.61 0.71 -17.27
C TYR A 49 -12.55 0.50 -16.18
N CYS A 50 -12.39 -0.71 -15.64
CA CYS A 50 -11.39 -0.98 -14.60
C CYS A 50 -10.10 -1.65 -15.09
N HIS A 51 -10.11 -2.34 -16.24
CA HIS A 51 -8.88 -2.97 -16.74
C HIS A 51 -7.83 -1.91 -17.13
N GLY A 52 -8.27 -0.77 -17.67
CA GLY A 52 -7.36 0.34 -18.00
C GLY A 52 -6.85 1.09 -16.76
N CYS A 53 -7.54 0.99 -15.61
CA CYS A 53 -7.07 1.61 -14.38
C CYS A 53 -5.72 1.06 -13.94
N GLN A 54 -5.50 -0.25 -14.13
CA GLN A 54 -4.22 -0.88 -13.81
C GLN A 54 -3.08 -0.23 -14.60
N ASP A 55 -3.18 -0.20 -15.92
CA ASP A 55 -2.12 0.32 -16.78
C ASP A 55 -1.88 1.81 -16.52
N GLN A 56 -2.94 2.57 -16.28
CA GLN A 56 -2.82 3.99 -15.91
C GLN A 56 -2.12 4.18 -14.58
N CYS A 57 -2.50 3.42 -13.55
CA CYS A 57 -1.86 3.49 -12.25
C CYS A 57 -0.41 3.02 -12.28
N ILE A 58 -0.11 1.96 -13.04
CA ILE A 58 1.26 1.51 -13.27
C ILE A 58 2.06 2.63 -13.93
N THR A 59 1.56 3.20 -15.02
CA THR A 59 2.22 4.28 -15.75
C THR A 59 2.44 5.51 -14.86
N GLN A 60 1.42 5.91 -14.10
CA GLN A 60 1.47 7.02 -13.14
C GLN A 60 2.52 6.78 -12.06
N CYS A 61 2.46 5.65 -11.34
CA CYS A 61 3.41 5.36 -10.27
C CYS A 61 4.83 5.21 -10.83
N GLN A 62 5.01 4.55 -11.97
CA GLN A 62 6.32 4.40 -12.62
C GLN A 62 6.91 5.73 -13.06
N SER A 63 6.09 6.67 -13.53
CA SER A 63 6.53 8.04 -13.85
C SER A 63 7.11 8.79 -12.64
N GLN A 64 6.71 8.38 -11.43
CA GLN A 64 7.22 8.89 -10.15
C GLN A 64 8.38 8.05 -9.58
N GLY A 65 8.88 7.04 -10.30
CA GLY A 65 9.87 6.08 -9.80
C GLY A 65 9.33 5.20 -8.67
N ARG A 66 8.01 4.95 -8.68
CA ARG A 66 7.28 4.22 -7.65
C ARG A 66 6.57 3.00 -8.25
N GLU A 67 6.24 2.04 -7.40
CA GLU A 67 5.45 0.87 -7.76
C GLU A 67 4.02 1.02 -7.22
N VAL A 68 3.03 0.45 -7.91
CA VAL A 68 1.65 0.39 -7.43
C VAL A 68 1.59 -0.60 -6.26
N SER A 69 1.13 -0.14 -5.09
CA SER A 69 0.92 -0.97 -3.91
C SER A 69 -0.54 -1.37 -3.71
N GLN A 70 -1.46 -0.43 -3.96
CA GLN A 70 -2.90 -0.64 -3.90
C GLN A 70 -3.58 0.04 -5.09
N LEU A 71 -4.72 -0.49 -5.50
CA LEU A 71 -5.56 0.09 -6.54
C LEU A 71 -7.03 -0.19 -6.23
N GLU A 72 -7.84 0.84 -6.35
CA GLU A 72 -9.29 0.78 -6.27
C GLU A 72 -9.86 1.36 -7.56
N CYS A 73 -10.77 0.63 -8.19
CA CYS A 73 -11.51 1.12 -9.33
C CYS A 73 -12.99 1.16 -8.97
N ASN A 74 -13.57 2.35 -9.01
CA ASN A 74 -15.00 2.54 -8.83
C ASN A 74 -15.64 2.97 -10.14
N PHE A 75 -16.74 2.32 -10.49
CA PHE A 75 -17.54 2.67 -11.66
C PHE A 75 -19.01 2.76 -11.27
N TRP A 76 -19.62 3.91 -11.56
CA TRP A 76 -20.98 4.25 -11.12
C TRP A 76 -21.97 4.34 -12.30
N GLY A 77 -21.78 3.49 -13.31
CA GLY A 77 -22.73 3.34 -14.42
C GLY A 77 -22.47 4.27 -15.61
N THR A 78 -22.89 5.54 -15.55
CA THR A 78 -22.65 6.49 -16.67
C THR A 78 -21.41 7.37 -16.47
N ASP A 79 -20.91 7.43 -15.25
CA ASP A 79 -19.74 8.22 -14.91
C ASP A 79 -18.45 7.51 -15.34
N PRO A 80 -17.39 8.27 -15.70
CA PRO A 80 -16.08 7.70 -15.96
C PRO A 80 -15.59 6.90 -14.75
N ALA A 81 -14.86 5.82 -15.02
CA ALA A 81 -14.24 5.04 -13.95
C ALA A 81 -13.26 5.92 -13.17
N GLU A 82 -13.39 5.90 -11.84
CA GLU A 82 -12.45 6.54 -10.95
C GLU A 82 -11.42 5.50 -10.51
N CYS A 83 -10.20 5.65 -11.03
CA CYS A 83 -9.06 4.81 -10.68
C CYS A 83 -8.29 5.49 -9.55
N LYS A 84 -8.25 4.90 -8.37
CA LYS A 84 -7.40 5.35 -7.25
C LYS A 84 -6.28 4.33 -7.06
N CYS A 85 -5.06 4.80 -6.83
CA CYS A 85 -3.93 3.93 -6.58
C CYS A 85 -2.95 4.53 -5.59
N CYS A 86 -2.32 3.65 -4.84
CA CYS A 86 -1.24 4.00 -3.92
C CYS A 86 0.09 3.65 -4.58
N CYS A 87 1.01 4.62 -4.61
CA CYS A 87 2.33 4.49 -5.18
C CYS A 87 3.38 4.44 -4.06
N ARG A 88 3.99 3.29 -3.84
CA ARG A 88 5.08 3.13 -2.86
C ARG A 88 6.45 3.31 -3.50
N LEU A 89 7.45 3.70 -2.71
CA LEU A 89 8.84 3.74 -3.17
C LEU A 89 9.26 2.36 -3.67
N ALA A 90 9.99 2.34 -4.80
CA ALA A 90 10.59 1.11 -5.30
C ALA A 90 11.46 0.50 -4.20
N SER A 91 11.09 -0.69 -3.72
CA SER A 91 11.91 -1.40 -2.74
C SER A 91 13.18 -1.87 -3.44
N SER A 92 14.32 -1.81 -2.74
CA SER A 92 15.57 -2.44 -3.19
C SER A 92 15.50 -3.98 -3.17
N THR A 93 14.37 -4.54 -2.71
CA THR A 93 14.04 -5.96 -2.79
C THR A 93 13.54 -6.29 -4.21
N PRO A 94 13.87 -7.46 -4.80
CA PRO A 94 13.44 -7.85 -6.14
C PRO A 94 11.97 -7.52 -6.40
N SER A 95 11.72 -6.87 -7.54
CA SER A 95 10.41 -6.33 -7.91
C SER A 95 9.35 -7.42 -7.73
N PRO A 96 8.28 -7.15 -6.94
CA PRO A 96 7.24 -8.13 -6.73
C PRO A 96 6.64 -8.55 -8.07
N PRO A 97 6.18 -9.81 -8.20
CA PRO A 97 5.53 -10.26 -9.42
C PRO A 97 4.36 -9.33 -9.79
N PRO A 98 4.11 -9.12 -11.10
CA PRO A 98 3.01 -8.27 -11.55
C PRO A 98 1.70 -8.68 -10.88
N ILE A 99 1.02 -7.70 -10.26
CA ILE A 99 -0.28 -7.92 -9.63
C ILE A 99 -1.28 -8.22 -10.75
N HIS A 100 -1.74 -9.47 -10.83
CA HIS A 100 -2.85 -9.85 -11.70
C HIS A 100 -4.15 -9.66 -10.94
N PHE A 101 -4.91 -8.62 -11.26
CA PHE A 101 -6.11 -8.20 -10.53
C PHE A 101 -7.20 -9.27 -10.49
N ASN A 102 -7.29 -10.08 -11.53
CA ASN A 102 -8.22 -11.21 -11.57
C ASN A 102 -7.68 -12.45 -10.84
N ARG A 103 -6.57 -12.35 -10.12
CA ARG A 103 -5.95 -13.45 -9.38
C ARG A 103 -5.56 -12.96 -7.99
N CYS A 104 -5.87 -13.79 -7.00
CA CYS A 104 -5.43 -13.51 -5.64
C CYS A 104 -3.96 -13.88 -5.49
N ALA A 105 -3.33 -13.35 -4.42
CA ALA A 105 -1.99 -13.77 -4.05
C ALA A 105 -1.96 -15.29 -3.78
N MET A 106 -0.78 -15.90 -3.82
CA MET A 106 -0.62 -17.36 -3.65
C MET A 106 -1.13 -17.88 -2.31
N ASP A 107 -1.26 -17.02 -1.30
CA ASP A 107 -1.78 -17.31 0.04
C ASP A 107 -3.25 -16.87 0.25
N GLU A 108 -3.92 -16.43 -0.81
CA GLU A 108 -5.29 -15.92 -0.77
C GLU A 108 -6.26 -16.83 -1.53
N ILE A 109 -7.51 -16.82 -1.09
CA ILE A 109 -8.59 -17.61 -1.70
C ILE A 109 -9.38 -16.70 -2.63
N ASN A 110 -9.39 -17.05 -3.91
CA ASN A 110 -10.21 -16.37 -4.91
C ASN A 110 -11.67 -16.83 -4.85
N LYS A 111 -12.59 -15.87 -4.79
CA LYS A 111 -14.03 -16.08 -4.82
C LYS A 111 -14.62 -15.22 -5.93
N TYR A 112 -15.36 -15.86 -6.83
CA TYR A 112 -16.14 -15.17 -7.84
C TYR A 112 -17.61 -15.34 -7.55
N PHE A 113 -18.39 -14.30 -7.84
CA PHE A 113 -19.82 -14.44 -7.95
C PHE A 113 -20.37 -13.62 -9.12
N TYR A 114 -21.44 -14.15 -9.70
CA TYR A 114 -22.12 -13.58 -10.83
C TYR A 114 -23.55 -13.25 -10.41
N ARG A 115 -23.96 -12.00 -10.61
CA ARG A 115 -25.31 -11.56 -10.35
C ARG A 115 -25.98 -11.17 -11.66
N ARG A 116 -27.04 -11.89 -12.02
CA ARG A 116 -27.86 -11.56 -13.20
C ARG A 116 -28.91 -10.50 -12.86
N ASN A 117 -29.31 -9.72 -13.86
CA ASN A 117 -30.44 -8.78 -13.78
C ASN A 117 -30.32 -7.71 -12.67
N SER A 118 -29.11 -7.39 -12.24
CA SER A 118 -28.92 -6.32 -11.25
C SER A 118 -28.67 -5.01 -11.99
N SER A 119 -29.27 -3.92 -11.50
CA SER A 119 -28.76 -2.58 -11.78
C SER A 119 -27.26 -2.58 -11.44
N ILE A 120 -26.44 -1.91 -12.26
CA ILE A 120 -24.98 -1.87 -12.11
C ILE A 120 -24.66 -1.11 -10.82
N ASP A 121 -24.66 -1.81 -9.70
CA ASP A 121 -24.38 -1.28 -8.38
C ASP A 121 -23.26 -2.10 -7.76
N CYS A 122 -22.04 -1.58 -7.88
CA CYS A 122 -20.83 -2.20 -7.32
C CYS A 122 -20.87 -2.28 -5.78
N SER A 123 -21.75 -1.55 -5.11
CA SER A 123 -21.98 -1.67 -3.67
C SER A 123 -22.46 -3.08 -3.29
N ILE A 124 -23.10 -3.78 -4.24
CA ILE A 124 -23.50 -5.18 -4.07
C ILE A 124 -22.25 -6.06 -3.98
N CYS A 125 -21.24 -5.83 -4.83
CA CYS A 125 -19.99 -6.59 -4.77
C CYS A 125 -19.30 -6.43 -3.41
N VAL A 126 -19.22 -5.19 -2.90
CA VAL A 126 -18.57 -4.87 -1.62
C VAL A 126 -19.16 -5.69 -0.47
N ASN A 127 -20.48 -5.64 -0.34
CA ASN A 127 -21.18 -6.28 0.78
C ASN A 127 -21.15 -7.81 0.68
N GLU A 128 -21.29 -8.36 -0.52
CA GLU A 128 -21.26 -9.81 -0.72
C GLU A 128 -19.85 -10.39 -0.60
N CYS A 129 -18.81 -9.72 -1.11
CA CYS A 129 -17.42 -10.12 -0.90
C CYS A 129 -17.12 -10.25 0.60
N LYS A 130 -17.49 -9.23 1.38
CA LYS A 130 -17.29 -9.21 2.83
C LYS A 130 -17.98 -10.39 3.51
N THR A 131 -19.28 -10.54 3.28
CA THR A 131 -20.08 -11.62 3.87
C THR A 131 -19.51 -13.01 3.56
N ARG A 132 -18.98 -13.21 2.35
CA ARG A 132 -18.39 -14.50 1.93
C ARG A 132 -17.02 -14.76 2.54
N CYS A 133 -16.15 -13.75 2.62
CA CYS A 133 -14.88 -13.89 3.30
C CYS A 133 -15.09 -14.14 4.80
N ASP A 134 -16.03 -13.43 5.43
CA ASP A 134 -16.40 -13.64 6.84
C ASP A 134 -16.88 -15.08 7.08
N GLY A 135 -17.66 -15.64 6.15
CA GLY A 135 -18.15 -17.03 6.20
C GLY A 135 -17.06 -18.10 6.17
N VAL A 136 -15.83 -17.76 5.77
CA VAL A 136 -14.67 -18.67 5.81
C VAL A 136 -13.61 -18.22 6.83
N GLY A 137 -13.96 -17.27 7.72
CA GLY A 137 -13.02 -16.73 8.72
C GLY A 137 -11.89 -15.91 8.12
N ALA A 138 -12.10 -15.31 6.95
CA ALA A 138 -11.12 -14.53 6.21
C ALA A 138 -11.53 -13.05 6.10
N THR A 139 -10.59 -12.18 5.74
CA THR A 139 -10.85 -10.78 5.39
C THR A 139 -10.74 -10.56 3.90
N VAL A 140 -11.58 -9.67 3.36
CA VAL A 140 -11.43 -9.17 1.98
C VAL A 140 -10.11 -8.42 1.88
N THR A 141 -9.22 -8.84 0.98
CA THR A 141 -7.97 -8.14 0.67
C THR A 141 -8.04 -7.41 -0.67
N SER A 142 -8.87 -7.90 -1.57
CA SER A 142 -9.13 -7.26 -2.86
C SER A 142 -10.56 -7.55 -3.30
N GLN A 143 -11.17 -6.59 -3.98
CA GLN A 143 -12.47 -6.73 -4.60
C GLN A 143 -12.49 -5.97 -5.92
N ILE A 144 -13.09 -6.58 -6.93
CA ILE A 144 -13.26 -5.97 -8.24
C ILE A 144 -14.74 -6.06 -8.58
N CYS A 145 -15.24 -5.01 -9.22
CA CYS A 145 -16.56 -4.99 -9.81
C CYS A 145 -16.38 -4.91 -11.32
N SER A 146 -16.75 -5.96 -12.04
CA SER A 146 -16.68 -5.99 -13.50
C SER A 146 -18.01 -6.40 -14.10
N GLN A 147 -18.32 -5.83 -15.26
CA GLN A 147 -19.48 -6.24 -16.04
C GLN A 147 -19.00 -7.07 -17.22
N ASP A 148 -19.59 -8.25 -17.41
CA ASP A 148 -19.20 -9.13 -18.50
C ASP A 148 -19.93 -8.70 -19.78
N TYR A 149 -19.17 -8.35 -20.81
CA TYR A 149 -19.71 -7.96 -22.11
C TYR A 149 -19.40 -9.05 -23.13
N ARG A 150 -20.40 -9.45 -23.93
CA ARG A 150 -20.12 -10.29 -25.10
C ARG A 150 -19.31 -9.45 -26.07
N GLN A 151 -18.07 -9.85 -26.30
CA GLN A 151 -17.15 -9.12 -27.17
C GLN A 151 -17.77 -8.89 -28.57
N ASP A 152 -18.57 -9.84 -29.03
CA ASP A 152 -19.08 -9.91 -30.40
C ASP A 152 -20.24 -8.95 -30.69
N THR A 153 -21.10 -8.67 -29.70
CA THR A 153 -22.38 -7.96 -29.95
C THR A 153 -22.41 -6.52 -29.47
N LYS A 154 -21.41 -6.06 -28.69
CA LYS A 154 -21.44 -4.78 -27.95
C LYS A 154 -22.71 -4.57 -27.10
N ALA A 155 -23.55 -5.60 -26.98
CA ALA A 155 -24.75 -5.60 -26.19
C ALA A 155 -24.38 -6.06 -24.78
N LEU A 156 -24.88 -5.36 -23.77
CA LEU A 156 -24.84 -5.84 -22.40
C LEU A 156 -25.51 -7.22 -22.37
N ILE A 157 -24.77 -8.26 -22.00
CA ILE A 157 -25.38 -9.55 -21.72
C ILE A 157 -26.09 -9.38 -20.37
N ASP A 158 -27.41 -9.19 -20.39
CA ASP A 158 -28.34 -9.34 -19.26
C ASP A 158 -27.86 -8.79 -17.90
N GLY A 159 -27.11 -7.68 -17.91
CA GLY A 159 -26.62 -7.02 -16.70
C GLY A 159 -25.87 -7.97 -15.75
N VAL A 160 -25.05 -8.90 -16.26
CA VAL A 160 -24.30 -9.82 -15.40
C VAL A 160 -23.13 -9.08 -14.75
N LEU A 161 -23.27 -8.84 -13.43
CA LEU A 161 -22.22 -8.28 -12.59
C LEU A 161 -21.32 -9.43 -12.11
N SER A 162 -20.04 -9.36 -12.45
CA SER A 162 -19.00 -10.26 -11.95
C SER A 162 -18.24 -9.55 -10.83
N CYS A 163 -18.18 -10.19 -9.67
CA CYS A 163 -17.49 -9.65 -8.51
C CYS A 163 -16.40 -10.63 -8.05
N PRO A 164 -15.18 -10.54 -8.62
CA PRO A 164 -14.01 -11.21 -8.06
C PRO A 164 -13.66 -10.62 -6.69
N CYS A 165 -13.39 -11.48 -5.71
CA CYS A 165 -12.85 -11.10 -4.41
C CYS A 165 -11.70 -12.02 -4.00
N CYS A 166 -10.73 -11.45 -3.32
CA CYS A 166 -9.66 -12.18 -2.66
C CYS A 166 -9.87 -12.15 -1.16
N CYS A 167 -9.86 -13.33 -0.54
CA CYS A 167 -10.00 -13.49 0.90
C CYS A 167 -8.69 -14.03 1.49
N LYS A 168 -8.21 -13.41 2.56
CA LYS A 168 -7.05 -13.89 3.33
C LYS A 168 -7.50 -14.44 4.68
N ILE A 169 -7.19 -15.71 4.95
CA ILE A 169 -7.56 -16.36 6.21
C ILE A 169 -6.91 -15.60 7.37
N HIS A 170 -7.69 -15.29 8.41
CA HIS A 170 -7.11 -14.73 9.62
C HIS A 170 -6.09 -15.71 10.20
N PRO A 171 -4.87 -15.27 10.53
CA PRO A 171 -3.98 -16.13 11.29
C PRO A 171 -4.71 -16.57 12.56
N PRO A 172 -4.59 -17.84 12.97
CA PRO A 172 -5.19 -18.29 14.22
C PRO A 172 -4.71 -17.37 15.35
N PRO A 173 -5.58 -17.03 16.32
CA PRO A 173 -5.16 -16.19 17.43
C PRO A 173 -3.92 -16.81 18.08
N PRO A 174 -2.93 -15.98 18.49
CA PRO A 174 -1.74 -16.49 19.14
C PRO A 174 -2.15 -17.37 20.33
N PRO A 175 -1.44 -18.48 20.60
CA PRO A 175 -1.74 -19.30 21.76
C PRO A 175 -1.75 -18.41 23.01
N PRO A 176 -2.66 -18.66 23.96
CA PRO A 176 -2.70 -17.90 25.20
C PRO A 176 -1.31 -17.92 25.84
N SER A 177 -0.84 -16.75 26.27
CA SER A 177 0.47 -16.64 26.92
C SER A 177 0.52 -17.62 28.09
N PRO A 178 1.61 -18.40 28.26
CA PRO A 178 1.72 -19.33 29.37
C PRO A 178 1.52 -18.56 30.68
N SER A 179 0.72 -19.13 31.59
CA SER A 179 0.53 -18.53 32.91
C SER A 179 1.90 -18.28 33.56
N PRO A 180 2.08 -17.14 34.25
CA PRO A 180 3.35 -16.83 34.91
C PRO A 180 3.73 -17.97 35.87
N PRO A 181 5.02 -18.32 35.97
CA PRO A 181 5.46 -19.34 36.90
C PRO A 181 5.02 -18.97 38.32
N PRO A 182 4.68 -19.96 39.16
CA PRO A 182 4.32 -19.69 40.56
C PRO A 182 5.44 -18.91 41.25
N PRO A 183 5.09 -18.01 42.20
CA PRO A 183 6.07 -17.23 42.92
C PRO A 183 7.10 -18.15 43.59
N SER A 184 8.38 -17.77 43.49
CA SER A 184 9.48 -18.52 44.09
C SER A 184 9.26 -18.66 45.60
N PRO A 185 9.50 -19.84 46.19
CA PRO A 185 9.39 -20.03 47.63
C PRO A 185 10.28 -19.02 48.37
N SER A 186 9.79 -18.51 49.50
CA SER A 186 10.53 -17.55 50.31
C SER A 186 11.92 -18.08 50.69
N PRO A 187 12.96 -17.22 50.69
CA PRO A 187 14.31 -17.64 50.99
C PRO A 187 14.40 -18.20 52.41
N PRO A 188 15.24 -19.23 52.64
CA PRO A 188 15.49 -19.76 53.98
C PRO A 188 16.07 -18.68 54.90
N PRO A 189 15.83 -18.77 56.22
CA PRO A 189 16.37 -17.83 57.19
C PRO A 189 17.89 -17.75 57.11
N SER A 190 18.42 -16.52 57.21
CA SER A 190 19.83 -16.21 57.06
C SER A 190 20.68 -16.98 58.07
N LEU A 191 21.72 -17.65 57.59
CA LEU A 191 22.74 -18.27 58.42
C LEU A 191 23.49 -17.22 59.26
N PRO A 192 23.96 -17.57 60.46
CA PRO A 192 24.69 -16.67 61.33
C PRO A 192 25.98 -16.14 60.68
N PRO A 193 26.44 -14.94 61.08
CA PRO A 193 27.56 -14.27 60.45
C PRO A 193 28.86 -15.07 60.62
N SER A 194 29.59 -15.23 59.52
CA SER A 194 30.94 -15.82 59.50
C SER A 194 31.92 -15.00 60.34
N PRO A 195 32.92 -15.65 60.97
CA PRO A 195 33.92 -14.97 61.77
C PRO A 195 34.76 -13.98 60.95
N PRO A 196 35.34 -12.95 61.60
CA PRO A 196 36.09 -11.91 60.92
C PRO A 196 37.32 -12.47 60.21
N PRO A 197 37.65 -11.96 59.00
CA PRO A 197 38.82 -12.39 58.27
C PRO A 197 40.12 -11.98 59.00
N PRO A 198 41.21 -12.76 58.85
CA PRO A 198 42.51 -12.39 59.39
C PRO A 198 43.03 -11.08 58.78
N SER A 199 43.77 -10.31 59.58
CA SER A 199 44.32 -9.01 59.16
C SER A 199 45.19 -9.11 57.91
N PRO A 200 45.12 -8.12 57.00
CA PRO A 200 45.90 -8.10 55.78
C PRO A 200 47.39 -7.90 56.07
N SER A 201 48.22 -8.63 55.33
CA SER A 201 49.67 -8.45 55.31
C SER A 201 50.07 -7.06 54.79
N PRO A 202 51.22 -6.51 55.24
CA PRO A 202 51.68 -5.18 54.86
C PRO A 202 51.97 -5.09 53.34
N PRO A 203 51.80 -3.89 52.76
CA PRO A 203 51.97 -3.66 51.33
C PRO A 203 53.45 -3.77 50.90
N PRO A 204 53.71 -4.23 49.67
CA PRO A 204 55.05 -4.27 49.11
C PRO A 204 55.59 -2.86 48.82
N PRO A 205 56.94 -2.69 48.81
CA PRO A 205 57.59 -1.40 48.57
C PRO A 205 57.37 -0.90 47.12
N PRO A 206 57.46 0.43 46.90
CA PRO A 206 57.16 1.05 45.62
C PRO A 206 58.20 0.70 44.54
N PRO A 207 57.78 0.57 43.27
CA PRO A 207 58.68 0.32 42.16
C PRO A 207 59.54 1.54 41.82
N THR A 208 60.80 1.29 41.47
CA THR A 208 61.77 2.26 40.95
C THR A 208 61.36 2.84 39.59
N PRO A 209 61.67 4.12 39.30
CA PRO A 209 61.23 4.80 38.09
C PRO A 209 61.92 4.27 36.82
N THR A 210 61.12 3.98 35.82
CA THR A 210 61.54 3.58 34.47
C THR A 210 62.03 4.79 33.66
N PRO A 211 63.14 4.69 32.90
CA PRO A 211 63.65 5.80 32.09
C PRO A 211 62.74 6.14 30.89
N THR A 212 62.71 7.44 30.61
CA THR A 212 61.89 8.13 29.60
C THR A 212 62.29 7.76 28.16
N PRO A 213 61.34 7.47 27.25
CA PRO A 213 61.64 7.28 25.83
C PRO A 213 61.99 8.60 25.11
N PRO A 214 62.85 8.58 24.08
CA PRO A 214 63.18 9.77 23.29
C PRO A 214 62.08 10.16 22.28
N SER A 215 61.99 11.48 22.04
CA SER A 215 61.02 12.13 21.15
C SER A 215 61.07 11.65 19.69
N PRO A 216 59.91 11.48 19.02
CA PRO A 216 59.86 11.28 17.59
C PRO A 216 60.09 12.59 16.81
N ALA A 217 60.81 12.43 15.69
CA ALA A 217 61.22 13.49 14.79
C ALA A 217 60.08 14.02 13.90
N SER A 218 60.18 15.31 13.60
CA SER A 218 59.31 16.12 12.74
C SER A 218 59.37 15.68 11.27
N PRO A 219 58.22 15.65 10.55
CA PRO A 219 58.19 15.79 9.10
C PRO A 219 57.64 17.17 8.67
N SER A 220 58.43 17.85 7.84
CA SER A 220 58.10 19.05 7.02
C SER A 220 57.22 18.68 5.80
N PRO A 221 57.05 19.55 4.79
CA PRO A 221 56.29 20.79 4.75
C PRO A 221 55.10 20.73 3.75
N ILE A 222 54.23 21.72 3.87
CA ILE A 222 53.00 21.98 3.13
C ILE A 222 53.27 22.28 1.64
N CYS A 223 52.55 21.62 0.72
CA CYS A 223 52.47 22.01 -0.70
C CYS A 223 51.43 23.13 -0.91
N PRO A 224 51.71 24.16 -1.74
CA PRO A 224 50.77 25.24 -2.07
C PRO A 224 49.75 24.86 -3.16
N PRO A 225 48.59 25.53 -3.21
CA PRO A 225 47.55 25.27 -4.21
C PRO A 225 47.86 25.96 -5.54
N SER A 226 47.64 25.27 -6.66
CA SER A 226 47.54 25.87 -8.00
C SER A 226 46.14 25.67 -8.56
N PRO A 227 45.58 26.67 -9.28
CA PRO A 227 44.24 26.63 -9.84
C PRO A 227 44.25 25.94 -11.22
N CYS A 228 43.40 24.93 -11.41
CA CYS A 228 43.06 24.41 -12.73
C CYS A 228 41.60 24.75 -13.06
N PRO A 229 41.31 25.30 -14.24
CA PRO A 229 39.96 25.55 -14.71
C PRO A 229 39.40 24.28 -15.38
N CYS A 230 38.36 23.68 -14.81
CA CYS A 230 37.59 22.65 -15.49
C CYS A 230 36.34 23.28 -16.12
N SER A 231 36.53 23.82 -17.32
CA SER A 231 35.47 23.97 -18.32
C SER A 231 35.45 22.67 -19.12
N GLY A 232 34.30 21.98 -19.18
CA GLY A 232 34.20 20.76 -20.00
C GLY A 232 33.09 19.80 -19.58
N SER A 233 31.88 20.14 -19.99
CA SER A 233 30.76 19.26 -20.34
C SER A 233 30.95 17.74 -20.20
N CYS A 234 30.33 17.15 -19.18
CA CYS A 234 29.95 15.73 -19.20
C CYS A 234 28.57 15.63 -19.87
N GLY A 235 28.55 15.72 -21.20
CA GLY A 235 27.44 15.21 -22.00
C GLY A 235 27.55 13.70 -22.03
N VAL A 236 26.67 13.00 -21.35
CA VAL A 236 26.50 11.56 -21.51
C VAL A 236 25.50 11.37 -22.64
N ASP A 237 26.02 11.10 -23.84
CA ASP A 237 25.23 10.60 -24.98
C ASP A 237 24.77 9.18 -24.64
N ILE A 238 23.51 9.04 -24.23
CA ILE A 238 22.87 7.73 -24.07
C ILE A 238 22.37 7.32 -25.45
N ASN A 239 23.20 6.58 -26.17
CA ASN A 239 22.83 5.91 -27.42
C ASN A 239 21.88 4.73 -27.10
N ILE A 240 20.58 5.00 -27.05
CA ILE A 240 19.55 3.96 -26.97
C ILE A 240 19.33 3.41 -28.38
N GLN A 241 19.96 2.28 -28.70
CA GLN A 241 19.51 1.46 -29.83
C GLN A 241 18.17 0.80 -29.46
N VAL A 242 17.08 1.37 -29.96
CA VAL A 242 15.77 0.70 -30.00
C VAL A 242 15.83 -0.33 -31.12
N SER A 243 16.02 -1.60 -30.76
CA SER A 243 15.85 -2.72 -31.68
C SER A 243 14.35 -2.98 -31.84
N SER A 244 13.80 -2.56 -32.98
CA SER A 244 12.42 -2.85 -33.38
C SER A 244 12.28 -4.35 -33.67
N GLY A 245 11.79 -5.09 -32.68
CA GLY A 245 11.41 -6.49 -32.82
C GLY A 245 10.22 -6.63 -33.77
N GLN A 246 10.48 -7.32 -34.87
CA GLN A 246 9.57 -7.69 -35.94
C GLN A 246 8.38 -8.51 -35.40
N ALA A 247 7.15 -8.08 -35.73
CA ALA A 247 5.94 -8.85 -35.49
C ALA A 247 5.89 -10.09 -36.40
N PRO A 248 5.56 -11.29 -35.88
CA PRO A 248 5.22 -12.42 -36.74
C PRO A 248 3.78 -12.27 -37.26
N SER A 249 3.66 -12.11 -38.57
CA SER A 249 2.44 -12.38 -39.32
C SER A 249 2.00 -13.82 -39.06
N THR A 250 0.75 -14.01 -38.65
CA THR A 250 0.07 -15.31 -38.74
C THR A 250 -1.12 -15.14 -39.65
N ASP A 251 -0.92 -15.65 -40.86
CA ASP A 251 -1.92 -16.03 -41.86
C ASP A 251 -2.24 -17.53 -41.64
N GLU A 252 -3.40 -18.00 -42.13
CA GLU A 252 -4.02 -19.33 -41.96
C GLU A 252 -4.52 -19.70 -40.53
N LEU A 253 -5.79 -20.05 -40.28
CA LEU A 253 -6.81 -20.76 -41.07
C LEU A 253 -8.24 -20.31 -40.67
#